data_AF-A0AA38G3A4-F1
#
_entry.id   AF-A0AA38G3A4-F1
#
_cell.length_a   1.000
_cell.length_b   1.000
_cell.length_c   1.000
_cell.angle_alpha   90.00
_cell.angle_beta   90.00
_cell.angle_gamma   90.00
#
_symmetry.space_group_name_H-M   'P 1'
#
loop_
_entity.id
_entity.type
_entity.pdbx_description
1 polymer ?
#
loop_
_entity_poly.entity_id
_entity_poly.type
_entity_poly.pdbx_seq_one_letter_code
_entity_poly.pdbx_strand_id
1 'polypeptide(L)'
;MMMIPEAWKNDQNMDPNRQALYEYFLALMEPWDGPALVSFTNGHYLGATLDCNGLHPGHFYVTHSGMAKRQKITLQEIFDSLPESERVPEPIIRSVKVERSDDVIENIGVHGLLSPFKTFGYTVEALEMLLLPMTKDGSEVLGSMGNDAPLVVMSTQPKIIFEYFKQMFSQVTNPPIVLIREAIVTSMECMIGPKVDLTETSEKLENINLSLLLWPAAEIHLEAAQHCIQK
;
A
#
# COMPACT_ATOMS: atom_id res chain seq x y z
N MET A 1 9.11 -10.58 11.19
CA MET A 1 8.37 -10.98 9.99
C MET A 1 7.07 -10.20 9.82
N MET A 2 6.27 -9.96 10.87
CA MET A 2 5.12 -9.04 10.78
C MET A 2 5.53 -7.61 10.38
N MET A 3 6.55 -7.04 11.04
CA MET A 3 6.98 -5.65 10.78
C MET A 3 7.80 -5.47 9.50
N ILE A 4 8.60 -6.47 9.12
CA ILE A 4 9.47 -6.44 7.93
C ILE A 4 9.13 -7.69 7.12
N PRO A 5 8.01 -7.69 6.38
CA PRO A 5 7.61 -8.81 5.53
C PRO A 5 8.43 -8.83 4.23
N GLU A 6 8.59 -10.01 3.63
CA GLU A 6 9.12 -10.10 2.26
C GLU A 6 8.08 -9.60 1.25
N ALA A 7 8.55 -9.14 0.09
CA ALA A 7 7.66 -8.85 -1.03
C ALA A 7 6.95 -10.14 -1.49
N TRP A 8 5.62 -10.17 -1.34
CA TRP A 8 4.82 -11.38 -1.57
C TRP A 8 3.75 -11.23 -2.64
N LYS A 9 3.25 -10.01 -2.89
CA LYS A 9 2.02 -9.82 -3.68
C LYS A 9 2.16 -10.23 -5.15
N ASN A 10 3.27 -9.82 -5.74
CA ASN A 10 3.55 -10.02 -7.16
C ASN A 10 4.45 -11.25 -7.41
N ASP A 11 4.76 -12.03 -6.37
CA ASP A 11 5.54 -13.26 -6.48
C ASP A 11 4.62 -14.45 -6.79
N GLN A 12 4.70 -14.96 -8.02
CA GLN A 12 3.91 -16.08 -8.50
C GLN A 12 4.35 -17.44 -7.92
N ASN A 13 5.56 -17.51 -7.34
CA ASN A 13 6.13 -18.74 -6.79
C ASN A 13 5.96 -18.82 -5.27
N MET A 14 5.26 -17.85 -4.65
CA MET A 14 5.04 -17.82 -3.21
C MET A 14 4.06 -18.92 -2.79
N ASP A 15 4.39 -19.61 -1.70
CA ASP A 15 3.49 -20.60 -1.09
C ASP A 15 2.17 -19.95 -0.66
N PRO A 16 0.99 -20.52 -1.00
CA PRO A 16 -0.30 -19.92 -0.69
C PRO A 16 -0.55 -19.69 0.80
N ASN A 17 -0.08 -20.58 1.68
CA ASN A 17 -0.26 -20.41 3.12
C ASN A 17 0.59 -19.26 3.64
N ARG A 18 1.82 -19.14 3.11
CA ARG A 18 2.70 -18.00 3.39
C ARG A 18 2.12 -16.68 2.89
N GLN A 19 1.51 -16.68 1.71
CA GLN A 19 0.83 -15.52 1.15
C GLN A 19 -0.33 -15.05 2.05
N ALA A 20 -1.18 -15.99 2.46
CA ALA A 20 -2.33 -15.69 3.32
C ALA A 20 -1.90 -15.17 4.70
N LEU A 21 -0.78 -15.68 5.25
CA LEU A 21 -0.21 -15.17 6.48
C LEU A 21 0.31 -13.73 6.35
N TYR A 22 0.98 -13.40 5.25
CA TYR A 22 1.42 -12.02 5.03
C TYR A 22 0.25 -11.05 4.81
N GLU A 23 -0.80 -11.51 4.13
CA GLU A 23 -2.02 -10.72 3.95
C GLU A 23 -2.70 -10.45 5.30
N TYR A 24 -2.72 -11.44 6.20
CA TYR A 24 -3.18 -11.27 7.58
C TYR A 24 -2.32 -10.24 8.34
N PHE A 25 -0.99 -10.31 8.26
CA PHE A 25 -0.12 -9.34 8.91
C PHE A 25 -0.28 -7.93 8.35
N LEU A 26 -0.47 -7.79 7.03
CA LEU A 26 -0.72 -6.49 6.39
C LEU A 26 -2.00 -5.84 6.91
N ALA A 27 -3.01 -6.65 7.26
CA ALA A 27 -4.26 -6.18 7.82
C ALA A 27 -4.14 -5.69 9.28
N LEU A 28 -3.11 -6.14 10.01
CA LEU A 28 -2.85 -5.76 11.39
C LEU A 28 -1.89 -4.58 11.53
N MET A 29 -0.80 -4.62 10.76
CA MET A 29 0.29 -3.66 10.88
C MET A 29 0.88 -3.35 9.51
N GLU A 30 1.06 -2.06 9.25
CA GLU A 30 1.75 -1.62 8.06
C GLU A 30 3.24 -2.02 8.10
N PRO A 31 3.83 -2.40 6.95
CA PRO A 31 5.25 -2.73 6.87
C PRO A 31 6.13 -1.53 7.27
N TRP A 32 7.19 -1.82 8.01
CA TRP A 32 8.26 -0.87 8.28
C TRP A 32 9.25 -0.93 7.12
N ASP A 33 9.11 0.02 6.21
CA ASP A 33 9.89 0.09 4.98
C ASP A 33 11.17 0.94 5.14
N GLY A 34 12.11 0.73 4.23
CA GLY A 34 13.42 1.37 4.17
C GLY A 34 14.56 0.35 4.22
N PRO A 35 15.77 0.74 3.77
CA PRO A 35 16.94 -0.13 3.82
C PRO A 35 17.20 -0.61 5.25
N ALA A 36 17.20 -1.92 5.47
CA ALA A 36 17.40 -2.49 6.80
C ALA A 36 18.11 -3.84 6.78
N LEU A 37 19.09 -3.99 7.67
CA LEU A 37 19.61 -5.27 8.12
C LEU A 37 19.39 -5.34 9.63
N VAL A 38 18.50 -6.23 10.06
CA VAL A 38 18.11 -6.34 11.47
C VAL A 38 18.63 -7.65 12.03
N SER A 39 19.54 -7.55 13.00
CA SER A 39 19.96 -8.68 13.84
C SER A 39 19.16 -8.66 15.13
N PHE A 40 18.61 -9.80 15.55
CA PHE A 40 17.74 -9.89 16.71
C PHE A 40 17.95 -11.18 17.50
N THR A 41 17.54 -11.15 18.77
CA THR A 41 17.42 -12.33 19.62
C THR A 41 16.26 -12.20 20.59
N ASN A 42 15.60 -13.32 20.89
CA ASN A 42 14.57 -13.41 21.93
C ASN A 42 15.01 -14.29 23.11
N GLY A 43 16.33 -14.53 23.26
CA GLY A 43 16.88 -15.43 24.27
C GLY A 43 16.89 -16.92 23.89
N HIS A 44 16.05 -17.34 22.93
CA HIS A 44 16.02 -18.71 22.40
C HIS A 44 16.58 -18.81 20.98
N TYR A 45 16.28 -17.81 20.15
CA TYR A 45 16.73 -17.70 18.79
C TYR A 45 17.66 -16.50 18.64
N LEU A 46 18.65 -16.63 17.78
CA LEU A 46 19.48 -15.55 17.25
C LEU A 46 19.29 -15.55 15.73
N GLY A 47 18.92 -14.40 15.18
CA GLY A 47 18.59 -14.28 13.77
C GLY A 47 19.02 -12.96 13.18
N ALA A 48 19.03 -12.92 11.85
CA ALA A 48 19.17 -11.69 11.08
C ALA A 48 18.17 -11.72 9.91
N THR A 49 17.62 -10.57 9.55
CA THR A 49 16.68 -10.41 8.44
C THR A 49 17.00 -9.13 7.67
N LEU A 50 16.66 -9.11 6.39
CA LEU A 50 16.83 -7.97 5.50
C LEU A 50 15.47 -7.35 5.20
N ASP A 51 15.48 -6.08 4.76
CA ASP A 51 14.33 -5.44 4.14
C ASP A 51 13.85 -6.20 2.89
N CYS A 52 12.63 -5.90 2.44
CA CYS A 52 11.98 -6.55 1.30
C CYS A 52 12.77 -6.43 -0.02
N ASN A 53 13.64 -5.42 -0.13
CA ASN A 53 14.45 -5.14 -1.30
C ASN A 53 15.90 -5.60 -1.16
N GLY A 54 16.32 -6.03 0.03
CA GLY A 54 17.68 -6.46 0.33
C GLY A 54 18.72 -5.35 0.14
N LEU A 55 18.41 -4.12 0.56
CA LEU A 55 19.23 -2.93 0.27
C LEU A 55 20.50 -2.80 1.11
N HIS A 56 20.69 -3.67 2.12
CA HIS A 56 21.92 -3.77 2.91
C HIS A 56 22.69 -5.09 2.64
N PRO A 57 24.04 -5.06 2.65
CA PRO A 57 24.82 -6.29 2.54
C PRO A 57 24.71 -7.14 3.81
N GLY A 58 24.24 -8.38 3.67
CA GLY A 58 24.17 -9.37 4.75
C GLY A 58 25.04 -10.59 4.46
N HIS A 59 26.24 -10.63 5.04
CA HIS A 59 27.16 -11.78 4.89
C HIS A 59 27.27 -12.56 6.21
N PHE A 60 27.30 -13.89 6.13
CA PHE A 60 27.55 -14.77 7.27
C PHE A 60 28.45 -15.95 6.87
N TYR A 61 29.18 -16.49 7.85
CA TYR A 61 30.07 -17.64 7.66
C TYR A 61 29.63 -18.79 8.56
N VAL A 62 29.66 -20.01 8.01
CA VAL A 62 29.36 -21.25 8.72
C VAL A 62 30.67 -21.99 8.98
N THR A 63 31.01 -22.18 10.24
CA THR A 63 32.24 -22.90 10.64
C THR A 63 31.97 -24.40 10.80
N HIS A 64 32.98 -25.23 10.56
CA HIS A 64 32.89 -26.69 10.74
C HIS A 64 32.60 -27.11 12.19
N SER A 65 32.89 -26.24 13.17
CA SER A 65 32.57 -26.47 14.59
C SER A 65 31.07 -26.40 14.91
N GLY A 66 30.22 -26.01 13.94
CA GLY A 66 28.77 -25.92 14.13
C GLY A 66 28.33 -24.77 15.04
N MET A 67 29.22 -23.83 15.35
CA MET A 67 28.93 -22.64 16.16
C MET A 67 27.89 -21.73 15.50
N ALA A 68 27.84 -21.73 14.17
CA ALA A 68 26.73 -21.18 13.40
C ALA A 68 26.23 -22.30 12.49
N LYS A 69 24.98 -22.75 12.69
CA LYS A 69 24.30 -23.62 11.73
C LYS A 69 23.43 -22.72 10.85
N ARG A 70 23.54 -22.86 9.52
CA ARG A 70 22.59 -22.23 8.60
C ARG A 70 21.24 -22.92 8.76
N GLN A 71 20.46 -22.47 9.72
CA GLN A 71 19.05 -22.78 9.77
C GLN A 71 18.33 -21.57 9.16
N LYS A 72 17.97 -21.69 7.89
CA LYS A 72 16.98 -20.78 7.31
C LYS A 72 15.69 -21.15 8.01
N ILE A 73 15.38 -20.49 9.13
CA ILE A 73 14.04 -20.59 9.72
C ILE A 73 13.12 -19.99 8.68
N THR A 74 12.46 -20.85 7.92
CA THR A 74 11.46 -20.41 6.95
C THR A 74 10.24 -19.94 7.71
N LEU A 75 9.49 -19.01 7.11
CA LEU A 75 8.17 -18.66 7.64
C LEU A 75 7.26 -19.88 7.74
N GLN A 76 7.45 -20.87 6.86
CA GLN A 76 6.79 -22.16 6.94
C GLN A 76 7.05 -22.83 8.29
N GLU A 77 8.30 -22.94 8.74
CA GLU A 77 8.64 -23.55 10.02
C GLU A 77 8.05 -22.80 11.22
N ILE A 78 7.94 -21.48 11.15
CA ILE A 78 7.28 -20.67 12.19
C ILE A 78 5.76 -20.88 12.15
N PHE A 79 5.17 -20.88 10.97
CA PHE A 79 3.74 -21.11 10.78
C PHE A 79 3.34 -22.53 11.20
N ASP A 80 4.16 -23.52 10.86
CA ASP A 80 4.00 -24.92 11.26
C ASP A 80 4.24 -25.12 12.77
N SER A 81 4.86 -24.14 13.46
CA SER A 81 4.99 -24.15 14.91
C SER A 81 3.75 -23.58 15.64
N LEU A 82 2.90 -22.81 14.96
CA LEU A 82 1.64 -22.32 15.51
C LEU A 82 0.63 -23.47 15.61
N PRO A 83 -0.31 -23.47 16.57
CA PRO A 83 -1.37 -24.48 16.65
C PRO A 83 -2.32 -24.40 15.43
N GLU A 84 -2.86 -25.53 14.98
CA GLU A 84 -3.69 -25.61 13.75
C GLU A 84 -4.89 -24.65 13.73
N SER A 85 -5.43 -24.30 14.90
CA SER A 85 -6.52 -23.31 15.05
C SER A 85 -6.13 -21.89 14.63
N GLU A 86 -4.84 -21.54 14.68
CA GLU A 86 -4.30 -20.22 14.34
C GLU A 86 -3.66 -20.19 12.94
N ARG A 87 -3.56 -21.35 12.28
CA ARG A 87 -2.99 -21.48 10.92
C ARG A 87 -3.97 -21.14 9.82
N VAL A 88 -5.23 -20.83 10.13
CA VAL A 88 -6.20 -20.43 9.12
C VAL A 88 -6.38 -18.92 9.25
N PRO A 89 -5.66 -18.10 8.45
CA PRO A 89 -6.05 -16.70 8.30
C PRO A 89 -7.48 -16.69 7.76
N GLU A 90 -8.39 -16.05 8.50
CA GLU A 90 -9.77 -15.94 8.03
C GLU A 90 -9.79 -15.20 6.68
N PRO A 91 -10.67 -15.61 5.76
CA PRO A 91 -10.74 -14.98 4.46
C PRO A 91 -11.14 -13.51 4.63
N ILE A 92 -10.18 -12.62 4.37
CA ILE A 92 -10.42 -11.20 4.15
C ILE A 92 -11.52 -11.07 3.09
N ILE A 93 -12.51 -10.22 3.35
CA ILE A 93 -13.59 -9.96 2.40
C ILE A 93 -12.97 -9.18 1.23
N ARG A 94 -12.62 -9.92 0.19
CA ARG A 94 -12.13 -9.38 -1.08
C ARG A 94 -13.35 -8.93 -1.87
N SER A 95 -13.62 -7.62 -1.80
CA SER A 95 -14.69 -6.89 -2.47
C SER A 95 -16.10 -7.44 -2.27
N VAL A 96 -16.96 -6.63 -1.63
CA VAL A 96 -18.40 -6.84 -1.71
C VAL A 96 -18.82 -6.47 -3.13
N LYS A 97 -19.12 -7.46 -3.99
CA LYS A 97 -19.92 -7.23 -5.20
C LYS A 97 -21.34 -6.86 -4.74
N VAL A 98 -21.58 -5.58 -4.52
CA VAL A 98 -22.94 -5.07 -4.31
C VAL A 98 -23.63 -5.03 -5.67
N GLU A 99 -24.80 -5.67 -5.77
CA GLU A 99 -25.63 -5.57 -6.97
C GLU A 99 -26.05 -4.10 -7.18
N ARG A 100 -25.81 -3.64 -8.40
CA ARG A 100 -26.01 -2.27 -8.86
C ARG A 100 -27.48 -1.87 -8.69
N SER A 101 -27.76 -0.84 -7.89
CA SER A 101 -28.97 -0.05 -8.07
C SER A 101 -28.65 1.08 -9.04
N ASP A 102 -29.27 1.07 -10.22
CA ASP A 102 -29.06 2.07 -11.27
C ASP A 102 -29.67 3.46 -10.92
N ASP A 103 -30.13 3.66 -9.68
CA ASP A 103 -31.14 4.68 -9.39
C ASP A 103 -30.60 6.03 -8.91
N VAL A 104 -29.29 6.25 -8.74
CA VAL A 104 -28.79 7.57 -8.31
C VAL A 104 -27.42 7.95 -8.91
N ILE A 105 -27.27 7.84 -10.23
CA ILE A 105 -26.37 8.79 -10.92
C ILE A 105 -27.28 9.87 -11.47
N GLU A 106 -27.47 10.96 -10.72
CA GLU A 106 -27.96 12.19 -11.34
C GLU A 106 -27.01 12.47 -12.50
N ASN A 107 -27.52 12.37 -13.73
CA ASN A 107 -26.81 12.79 -14.92
C ASN A 107 -26.72 14.32 -14.86
N ILE A 108 -25.79 14.80 -14.05
CA ILE A 108 -25.31 16.17 -14.02
C ILE A 108 -24.65 16.34 -15.39
N GLY A 109 -25.44 16.70 -16.42
CA GLY A 109 -24.93 16.89 -17.76
C GLY A 109 -23.77 17.90 -17.79
N VAL A 110 -23.13 18.10 -18.94
CA VAL A 110 -21.92 18.95 -19.08
C VAL A 110 -22.05 20.31 -18.36
N HIS A 111 -23.22 20.94 -18.43
CA HIS A 111 -23.50 22.22 -17.77
C HIS A 111 -23.52 22.17 -16.24
N GLY A 112 -23.96 21.05 -15.64
CA GLY A 112 -23.98 20.88 -14.20
C GLY A 112 -22.59 20.58 -13.61
N LEU A 113 -21.64 20.09 -14.40
CA LEU A 113 -20.25 19.82 -13.98
C LEU A 113 -19.37 21.08 -13.92
N LEU A 114 -19.72 22.11 -14.69
CA LEU A 114 -18.94 23.35 -14.75
C LEU A 114 -18.91 24.09 -13.40
N SER A 115 -20.02 24.06 -12.66
CA SER A 115 -20.12 24.73 -11.35
C SER A 115 -19.24 24.05 -10.29
N PRO A 116 -19.30 22.71 -10.10
CA PRO A 116 -18.35 21.97 -9.27
C PRO A 116 -16.90 22.20 -9.67
N PHE A 117 -16.54 22.07 -10.95
CA PHE A 117 -15.15 22.25 -11.39
C PHE A 117 -14.61 23.62 -11.05
N LYS A 118 -15.38 24.69 -11.29
CA LYS A 118 -14.98 26.05 -10.90
C LYS A 118 -14.87 26.23 -9.39
N THR A 119 -15.78 25.62 -8.63
CA THR A 119 -15.80 25.73 -7.16
C THR A 119 -14.59 25.04 -6.53
N PHE A 120 -14.17 23.89 -7.06
CA PHE A 120 -12.96 23.17 -6.63
C PHE A 120 -11.66 23.73 -7.22
N GLY A 121 -11.74 24.80 -8.03
CA GLY A 121 -10.56 25.48 -8.56
C GLY A 121 -9.92 24.81 -9.79
N TYR A 122 -10.64 23.93 -10.49
CA TYR A 122 -10.15 23.37 -11.75
C TYR A 122 -10.09 24.46 -12.83
N THR A 123 -8.93 24.57 -13.47
CA THR A 123 -8.70 25.47 -14.61
C THR A 123 -8.91 24.71 -15.93
N VAL A 124 -9.21 25.45 -17.00
CA VAL A 124 -9.28 24.88 -18.35
C VAL A 124 -7.95 24.24 -18.72
N GLU A 125 -6.83 24.89 -18.37
CA GLU A 125 -5.48 24.35 -18.59
C GLU A 125 -5.28 23.02 -17.85
N ALA A 126 -5.67 22.91 -16.57
CA ALA A 126 -5.55 21.66 -15.84
C ALA A 126 -6.40 20.54 -16.46
N LEU A 127 -7.60 20.86 -16.96
CA LEU A 127 -8.46 19.89 -17.63
C LEU A 127 -7.84 19.44 -18.96
N GLU A 128 -7.41 20.37 -19.80
CA GLU A 128 -6.92 20.07 -21.15
C GLU A 128 -5.50 19.51 -21.16
N MET A 129 -4.62 20.03 -20.31
CA MET A 129 -3.21 19.66 -20.28
C MET A 129 -2.91 18.49 -19.36
N LEU A 130 -3.73 18.22 -18.33
CA LEU A 130 -3.47 17.11 -17.39
C LEU A 130 -4.51 16.00 -17.51
N LEU A 131 -5.81 16.32 -17.36
CA LEU A 131 -6.86 15.30 -17.29
C LEU A 131 -7.21 14.66 -18.64
N LEU A 132 -7.28 15.44 -19.72
CA LEU A 132 -7.59 14.89 -21.04
C LEU A 132 -6.54 13.88 -21.53
N PRO A 133 -5.22 14.15 -21.46
CA PRO A 133 -4.23 13.17 -21.89
C PRO A 133 -4.17 11.95 -20.96
N MET A 134 -4.33 12.12 -19.65
CA MET A 134 -4.45 10.99 -18.71
C MET A 134 -5.61 10.05 -19.10
N THR A 135 -6.75 10.61 -19.49
CA THR A 135 -7.92 9.82 -19.91
C THR A 135 -7.69 9.10 -21.25
N LYS A 136 -6.97 9.75 -22.17
CA LYS A 136 -6.75 9.24 -23.52
C LYS A 136 -5.65 8.18 -23.59
N ASP A 137 -4.52 8.44 -22.95
CA ASP A 137 -3.28 7.66 -23.07
C ASP A 137 -3.05 6.75 -21.86
N GLY A 138 -3.82 6.91 -20.78
CA GLY A 138 -3.69 6.10 -19.54
C GLY A 138 -2.38 6.33 -18.79
N SER A 139 -1.69 7.45 -19.07
CA SER A 139 -0.42 7.82 -18.46
C SER A 139 -0.43 9.28 -18.03
N GLU A 140 0.33 9.60 -16.99
CA GLU A 140 0.51 10.98 -16.54
C GLU A 140 1.19 11.81 -17.63
N VAL A 141 0.83 13.10 -17.68
CA VAL A 141 1.31 14.00 -18.72
C VAL A 141 2.78 14.35 -18.51
N LEU A 142 3.54 14.28 -19.59
CA LEU A 142 4.93 14.70 -19.61
C LEU A 142 5.05 16.17 -20.00
N GLY A 143 5.73 16.95 -19.17
CA GLY A 143 6.12 18.33 -19.42
C GLY A 143 7.63 18.48 -19.57
N SER A 144 8.07 19.69 -19.93
CA SER A 144 9.49 20.06 -19.94
C SER A 144 9.66 21.46 -19.33
N MET A 145 10.91 21.86 -19.07
CA MET A 145 11.30 23.09 -18.37
C MET A 145 11.01 23.09 -16.86
N GLY A 146 11.48 24.14 -16.18
CA GLY A 146 11.24 24.35 -14.76
C GLY A 146 9.86 24.98 -14.49
N ASN A 147 9.42 24.93 -13.24
CA ASN A 147 8.24 25.64 -12.80
C ASN A 147 8.62 27.08 -12.43
N ASP A 148 8.35 28.02 -13.33
CA ASP A 148 8.61 29.45 -13.14
C ASP A 148 7.46 30.18 -12.41
N ALA A 149 6.42 29.46 -11.97
CA ALA A 149 5.33 30.05 -11.21
C ALA A 149 5.82 30.50 -9.82
N PRO A 150 5.25 31.59 -9.26
CA PRO A 150 5.58 32.01 -7.90
C PRO A 150 5.25 30.90 -6.90
N LEU A 151 5.97 30.88 -5.78
CA LEU A 151 5.59 30.04 -4.65
C LEU A 151 4.13 30.32 -4.28
N VAL A 152 3.41 29.27 -3.92
CA VAL A 152 1.96 29.32 -3.72
C VAL A 152 1.54 30.43 -2.76
N VAL A 153 2.27 30.60 -1.65
CA VAL A 153 2.04 31.66 -0.64
C VAL A 153 2.27 33.09 -1.17
N MET A 154 3.05 33.24 -2.25
CA MET A 154 3.32 34.52 -2.91
C MET A 154 2.46 34.73 -4.16
N SER A 155 1.62 33.75 -4.53
CA SER A 155 0.77 33.85 -5.71
C SER A 155 -0.36 34.83 -5.48
N THR A 156 -0.63 35.68 -6.47
CA THR A 156 -1.82 36.53 -6.51
C THR A 156 -3.07 35.80 -6.99
N GLN A 157 -2.90 34.59 -7.54
CA GLN A 157 -3.98 33.75 -8.03
C GLN A 157 -4.40 32.71 -6.98
N PRO A 158 -5.68 32.31 -6.93
CA PRO A 158 -6.12 31.24 -6.06
C PRO A 158 -5.48 29.92 -6.48
N LYS A 159 -4.92 29.19 -5.51
CA LYS A 159 -4.26 27.90 -5.72
C LYS A 159 -4.95 26.80 -4.92
N ILE A 160 -5.00 25.60 -5.49
CA ILE A 160 -5.56 24.42 -4.81
C ILE A 160 -4.67 24.01 -3.62
N ILE A 161 -5.28 23.41 -2.60
CA ILE A 161 -4.58 23.05 -1.36
C ILE A 161 -3.38 22.12 -1.62
N PHE A 162 -3.47 21.26 -2.62
CA PHE A 162 -2.40 20.32 -2.96
C PHE A 162 -1.13 21.00 -3.51
N GLU A 163 -1.20 22.22 -4.06
CA GLU A 163 0.00 22.92 -4.51
C GLU A 163 0.91 23.35 -3.35
N TYR A 164 0.35 23.52 -2.14
CA TYR A 164 1.09 23.88 -0.92
C TYR A 164 1.95 22.73 -0.41
N PHE A 165 1.53 21.49 -0.64
CA PHE A 165 2.28 20.30 -0.23
C PHE A 165 3.31 19.96 -1.30
N LYS A 166 4.56 19.77 -0.88
CA LYS A 166 5.64 19.29 -1.75
C LYS A 166 5.92 17.83 -1.44
N GLN A 167 6.00 17.01 -2.48
CA GLN A 167 6.39 15.62 -2.35
C GLN A 167 7.82 15.55 -1.83
N MET A 168 8.00 14.81 -0.74
CA MET A 168 9.33 14.50 -0.22
C MET A 168 9.95 13.39 -1.07
N PHE A 169 11.26 13.47 -1.28
CA PHE A 169 12.02 12.42 -1.92
C PHE A 169 13.29 12.15 -1.12
N SER A 170 13.70 10.89 -1.09
CA SER A 170 14.97 10.52 -0.49
C SER A 170 16.11 10.82 -1.44
N GLN A 171 17.29 11.09 -0.86
CA GLN A 171 18.50 11.34 -1.61
C GLN A 171 19.58 10.35 -1.16
N VAL A 172 20.43 10.78 -0.22
CA VAL A 172 21.60 10.00 0.20
C VAL A 172 21.24 8.90 1.20
N THR A 173 20.25 9.14 2.07
CA THR A 173 19.93 8.27 3.22
C THR A 173 19.33 6.93 2.83
N ASN A 174 18.53 6.90 1.76
CA ASN A 174 17.87 5.70 1.28
C ASN A 174 17.59 5.84 -0.22
N PRO A 175 17.90 4.82 -1.04
CA PRO A 175 17.72 4.90 -2.48
C PRO A 175 16.24 4.90 -2.85
N PRO A 176 15.83 5.65 -3.89
CA PRO A 176 14.48 5.55 -4.45
C PRO A 176 14.30 4.23 -5.22
N ILE A 177 13.07 3.70 -5.22
CA ILE A 177 12.70 2.47 -5.94
C ILE A 177 12.29 2.80 -7.37
N VAL A 178 12.63 1.93 -8.31
CA VAL A 178 12.25 2.09 -9.72
C VAL A 178 10.91 1.40 -9.98
N LEU A 179 9.79 2.11 -9.83
CA LEU A 179 8.42 1.54 -9.92
C LEU A 179 8.16 0.66 -11.15
N ILE A 180 8.73 0.99 -12.32
CA ILE A 180 8.49 0.22 -13.55
C ILE A 180 9.27 -1.10 -13.57
N ARG A 181 10.48 -1.12 -13.01
CA ARG A 181 11.38 -2.30 -13.04
C ARG A 181 11.24 -3.16 -11.80
N GLU A 182 10.93 -2.54 -10.68
CA GLU A 182 10.88 -3.13 -9.34
C GLU A 182 9.42 -3.15 -8.84
N ALA A 183 8.43 -3.14 -9.74
CA ALA A 183 7.01 -3.23 -9.39
C ALA A 183 6.70 -4.43 -8.48
N ILE A 184 7.48 -5.52 -8.59
CA ILE A 184 7.29 -6.75 -7.82
C ILE A 184 7.39 -6.54 -6.31
N VAL A 185 8.20 -5.57 -5.86
CA VAL A 185 8.36 -5.26 -4.42
C VAL A 185 7.39 -4.20 -3.91
N THR A 186 6.57 -3.62 -4.79
CA THR A 186 5.62 -2.56 -4.44
C THR A 186 4.17 -3.05 -4.47
N SER A 187 3.31 -2.45 -3.65
CA SER A 187 1.87 -2.73 -3.61
C SER A 187 1.08 -1.46 -3.32
N MET A 188 -0.12 -1.35 -3.88
CA MET A 188 -1.09 -0.28 -3.59
C MET A 188 -2.26 -0.77 -2.73
N GLU A 189 -2.16 -1.98 -2.17
CA GLU A 189 -3.23 -2.53 -1.36
C GLU A 189 -3.42 -1.76 -0.07
N CYS A 190 -4.67 -1.39 0.20
CA CYS A 190 -5.06 -0.73 1.43
C CYS A 190 -6.17 -1.54 2.11
N MET A 191 -5.96 -1.85 3.38
CA MET A 191 -6.93 -2.54 4.20
C MET A 191 -7.74 -1.50 4.97
N ILE A 192 -9.07 -1.58 4.89
CA ILE A 192 -9.98 -0.72 5.63
C ILE A 192 -10.79 -1.56 6.59
N GLY A 193 -10.77 -1.19 7.87
CA GLY A 193 -11.54 -1.82 8.92
C GLY A 193 -11.01 -1.41 10.30
N PRO A 194 -11.58 -1.96 11.38
CA PRO A 194 -11.17 -1.63 12.74
C PRO A 194 -9.72 -2.08 12.98
N LYS A 195 -8.92 -1.20 13.58
CA LYS A 195 -7.56 -1.55 14.00
C LYS A 195 -7.62 -2.35 15.30
N VAL A 196 -7.24 -3.62 15.23
CA VAL A 196 -7.25 -4.55 16.37
C VAL A 196 -5.96 -4.40 17.19
N ASP A 197 -6.03 -4.73 18.48
CA ASP A 197 -4.85 -4.81 19.34
C ASP A 197 -3.93 -5.94 18.87
N LEU A 198 -2.64 -5.64 18.75
CA LEU A 198 -1.61 -6.61 18.34
C LEU A 198 -1.30 -7.64 19.43
N THR A 199 -1.69 -7.39 20.67
CA THR A 199 -1.42 -8.27 21.82
C THR A 199 -2.51 -9.31 22.05
N GLU A 200 -3.70 -9.12 21.48
CA GLU A 200 -4.83 -10.03 21.59
C GLU A 200 -4.96 -10.89 20.34
N THR A 201 -4.61 -12.17 20.45
CA THR A 201 -4.86 -13.17 19.40
C THR A 201 -6.26 -13.74 19.59
N SER A 202 -7.30 -13.22 18.91
CA SER A 202 -8.50 -14.02 18.55
C SER A 202 -9.70 -13.28 17.93
N GLU A 203 -9.70 -11.95 17.75
CA GLU A 203 -10.86 -11.34 17.10
C GLU A 203 -10.79 -11.43 15.57
N LYS A 204 -11.92 -11.84 14.98
CA LYS A 204 -12.11 -11.95 13.53
C LYS A 204 -11.80 -10.62 12.87
N LEU A 205 -10.81 -10.59 11.97
CA LEU A 205 -10.50 -9.40 11.19
C LEU A 205 -11.55 -9.23 10.09
N GLU A 206 -12.56 -8.42 10.37
CA GLU A 206 -13.49 -7.93 9.35
C GLU A 206 -12.86 -6.74 8.60
N ASN A 207 -11.80 -6.98 7.84
CA ASN A 207 -11.17 -5.96 7.02
C ASN A 207 -11.56 -6.10 5.54
N ILE A 208 -11.87 -4.96 4.92
CA ILE A 208 -12.18 -4.83 3.51
C ILE A 208 -10.88 -4.44 2.80
N ASN A 209 -10.46 -5.26 1.84
CA ASN A 209 -9.35 -4.90 0.96
C ASN A 209 -9.84 -3.95 -0.13
N LEU A 210 -9.45 -2.68 -0.06
CA LEU A 210 -9.61 -1.70 -1.13
C LEU A 210 -8.29 -1.58 -1.88
N SER A 211 -7.98 -2.62 -2.66
CA SER A 211 -6.68 -2.77 -3.34
C SER A 211 -6.33 -1.67 -4.35
N LEU A 212 -7.23 -0.71 -4.55
CA LEU A 212 -6.98 0.55 -5.23
C LEU A 212 -7.75 1.63 -4.44
N LEU A 213 -7.10 2.70 -4.01
CA LEU A 213 -7.82 3.86 -3.44
C LEU A 213 -8.62 4.62 -4.52
N LEU A 214 -8.37 4.30 -5.79
CA LEU A 214 -8.87 4.96 -6.99
C LEU A 214 -9.94 4.10 -7.68
N TRP A 215 -11.00 3.73 -6.95
CA TRP A 215 -12.15 3.12 -7.59
C TRP A 215 -12.97 4.21 -8.28
N PRO A 216 -13.50 3.97 -9.49
CA PRO A 216 -14.50 4.86 -10.08
C PRO A 216 -15.62 5.11 -9.07
N ALA A 217 -16.17 6.32 -9.02
CA ALA A 217 -17.29 6.64 -8.12
C ALA A 217 -18.50 5.71 -8.35
N ALA A 218 -18.63 5.12 -9.55
CA ALA A 218 -19.63 4.11 -9.87
C ALA A 218 -19.44 2.76 -9.16
N GLU A 219 -18.24 2.49 -8.65
CA GLU A 219 -17.87 1.24 -7.98
C GLU A 219 -17.69 1.41 -6.46
N ILE A 220 -17.60 2.66 -5.96
CA ILE A 220 -17.60 2.98 -4.53
C ILE A 220 -19.04 3.22 -4.05
N HIS A 221 -19.66 2.23 -3.42
CA HIS A 221 -20.97 2.42 -2.80
C HIS A 221 -20.85 3.20 -1.49
N LEU A 222 -21.74 4.19 -1.25
CA LEU A 222 -21.70 5.06 -0.07
C LEU A 222 -21.78 4.27 1.26
N GLU A 223 -22.44 3.11 1.23
CA GLU A 223 -22.59 2.21 2.39
C GLU A 223 -21.29 1.45 2.74
N ALA A 224 -20.37 1.25 1.79
CA ALA A 224 -19.10 0.58 2.05
C ALA A 224 -18.21 1.42 2.99
N ALA A 225 -18.26 2.75 2.88
CA ALA A 225 -17.60 3.66 3.82
C ALA A 225 -18.32 3.73 5.18
N GLN A 226 -19.66 3.61 5.19
CA GLN A 226 -20.45 3.68 6.43
C GLN A 226 -20.28 2.42 7.31
N HIS A 227 -20.10 1.24 6.72
CA HIS A 227 -19.86 0.00 7.47
C HIS A 227 -18.57 0.07 8.31
N CYS A 228 -17.55 0.79 7.82
CA CYS A 228 -16.26 0.96 8.49
C CYS A 228 -16.27 1.98 9.63
N ILE A 229 -17.31 2.84 9.72
CA ILE A 229 -17.42 3.92 10.72
C ILE A 229 -18.36 3.51 11.87
N GLN A 230 -19.26 2.55 11.65
CA GLN A 230 -20.33 2.21 12.60
C GLN A 230 -20.00 1.07 13.58
N LYS A 231 -18.78 0.50 13.58
CA LYS A 231 -18.33 -0.47 14.58
C LYS A 231 -17.16 0.08 15.39
#